data_AF-A0A4Q5KAN3-F1
#
_entry.id   AF-A0A4Q5KAN3-F1
#
_cell.length_a   1.000
_cell.length_b   1.000
_cell.length_c   1.000
_cell.angle_alpha   90.00
_cell.angle_beta   90.00
_cell.angle_gamma   90.00
#
_symmetry.space_group_name_H-M   'P 1'
#
loop_
_entity.id
_entity.type
_entity.pdbx_description
1 polymer ?
#
loop_
_entity_poly.entity_id
_entity_poly.type
_entity_poly.pdbx_seq_one_letter_code
_entity_poly.pdbx_strand_id
1 'polypeptide(L)'
;MNNKILNIHTNAYEKWKSQTQDTFEFSVLVCSAVPTLKRNIQLFEKGVIDTMTKADHYASKEEVSSERQTQMNTELKARAVGYKQKLAKYTLLSNFSFFESYIHDVIYEFIDSHGGKEQLLSNAKQKTLENDNREIEKLRRKIRRANKVRSYQQYVSASNKLDGLGYRFPSEQFSTYGIKMLIERLSNLRSVEIPDLLSDGFSLDLTDQEISDFHGIRDIRNKIAHGDPVELDLRGVANKCLIIREIVKKVDQHLLRYFFISETFPKGAEKI
;
A
#
# COMPACT_ATOMS: atom_id res chain seq x y z
N MET A 1 12.97 -0.05 -20.34
CA MET A 1 12.02 -0.83 -21.17
C MET A 1 10.67 -0.15 -21.09
N ASN A 2 10.02 0.11 -22.23
CA ASN A 2 8.73 0.79 -22.26
C ASN A 2 7.63 -0.23 -21.91
N ASN A 3 7.44 -0.48 -20.61
CA ASN A 3 6.45 -1.44 -20.14
C ASN A 3 5.05 -0.87 -20.37
N LYS A 4 4.36 -1.39 -21.38
CA LYS A 4 2.96 -1.07 -21.67
C LYS A 4 2.13 -1.29 -20.39
N ILE A 5 1.42 -0.26 -19.95
CA ILE A 5 0.52 -0.32 -18.78
C ILE A 5 -0.57 -1.34 -19.07
N LEU A 6 -0.87 -2.21 -18.09
CA LEU A 6 -1.96 -3.17 -18.17
C LEU A 6 -3.29 -2.42 -17.94
N ASN A 7 -4.30 -2.71 -18.75
CA ASN A 7 -5.65 -2.15 -18.59
C ASN A 7 -6.48 -2.95 -17.56
N ILE A 8 -5.82 -3.51 -16.56
CA ILE A 8 -6.43 -4.24 -15.45
C ILE A 8 -5.80 -3.77 -14.15
N HIS A 9 -6.58 -3.83 -13.07
CA HIS A 9 -6.20 -3.42 -11.72
C HIS A 9 -6.65 -4.47 -10.71
N THR A 10 -5.94 -4.56 -9.59
CA THR A 10 -6.37 -5.36 -8.44
C THR A 10 -7.59 -4.73 -7.77
N ASN A 11 -8.40 -5.53 -7.06
CA ASN A 11 -9.53 -5.01 -6.30
C ASN A 11 -9.05 -4.08 -5.18
N ALA A 12 -7.92 -4.42 -4.55
CA ALA A 12 -7.25 -3.57 -3.58
C ALA A 12 -6.94 -2.16 -4.14
N TYR A 13 -6.45 -2.07 -5.38
CA TYR A 13 -6.17 -0.79 -6.04
C TYR A 13 -7.44 0.04 -6.27
N GLU A 14 -8.52 -0.57 -6.78
CA GLU A 14 -9.77 0.15 -7.03
C GLU A 14 -10.40 0.66 -5.72
N LYS A 15 -10.35 -0.14 -4.64
CA LYS A 15 -10.76 0.30 -3.30
C LYS A 15 -9.95 1.51 -2.82
N TRP A 16 -8.63 1.44 -2.89
CA TRP A 16 -7.74 2.54 -2.50
C TRP A 16 -8.01 3.82 -3.30
N LYS A 17 -8.18 3.67 -4.62
CA LYS A 17 -8.47 4.77 -5.54
C LYS A 17 -9.80 5.45 -5.20
N SER A 18 -10.85 4.67 -4.92
CA SER A 18 -12.14 5.21 -4.47
C SER A 18 -12.00 5.99 -3.16
N GLN A 19 -11.39 5.38 -2.13
CA GLN A 19 -11.23 6.03 -0.81
C GLN A 19 -10.41 7.32 -0.86
N THR A 20 -9.35 7.32 -1.67
CA THR A 20 -8.53 8.51 -1.94
C THR A 20 -9.34 9.60 -2.60
N GLN A 21 -10.11 9.26 -3.65
CA GLN A 21 -10.97 10.20 -4.35
C GLN A 21 -12.03 10.81 -3.42
N ASP A 22 -12.76 9.98 -2.68
CA ASP A 22 -13.80 10.40 -1.73
C ASP A 22 -13.25 11.40 -0.70
N THR A 23 -12.02 11.17 -0.23
CA THR A 23 -11.35 12.05 0.74
C THR A 23 -11.01 13.42 0.14
N PHE A 24 -10.58 13.47 -1.11
CA PHE A 24 -10.33 14.74 -1.81
C PHE A 24 -11.63 15.47 -2.16
N GLU A 25 -12.68 14.74 -2.57
CA GLU A 25 -14.01 15.32 -2.80
C GLU A 25 -14.58 15.92 -1.51
N PHE A 26 -14.46 15.21 -0.39
CA PHE A 26 -14.83 15.76 0.91
C PHE A 26 -13.98 16.99 1.28
N SER A 27 -12.68 16.99 0.96
CA SER A 27 -11.82 18.15 1.17
C SER A 27 -12.28 19.37 0.35
N VAL A 28 -12.72 19.17 -0.89
CA VAL A 28 -13.31 20.22 -1.75
C VAL A 28 -14.62 20.74 -1.16
N LEU A 29 -15.48 19.84 -0.64
CA LEU A 29 -16.72 20.22 0.03
C LEU A 29 -16.43 21.11 1.25
N VAL A 30 -15.51 20.72 2.12
CA VAL A 30 -15.10 21.52 3.29
C VAL A 30 -14.50 22.87 2.87
N CYS A 31 -13.68 22.87 1.82
CA CYS A 31 -13.09 24.09 1.26
C CYS A 31 -14.11 25.05 0.64
N SER A 32 -15.28 24.56 0.22
CA SER A 32 -16.41 25.37 -0.26
C SER A 32 -17.35 25.80 0.89
N ALA A 33 -17.57 24.93 1.86
CA ALA A 33 -18.50 25.15 2.97
C ALA A 33 -17.96 26.16 3.99
N VAL A 34 -16.68 26.08 4.38
CA VAL A 34 -16.13 26.95 5.43
C VAL A 34 -16.06 28.43 5.01
N PRO A 35 -15.67 28.79 3.76
CA PRO A 35 -15.77 30.18 3.31
C PRO A 35 -17.20 30.72 3.34
N THR A 36 -18.18 29.90 2.94
CA THR A 36 -19.60 30.25 3.02
C THR A 36 -20.03 30.49 4.46
N LEU A 37 -19.62 29.61 5.39
CA LEU A 37 -19.84 29.80 6.82
C LEU A 37 -19.22 31.11 7.34
N LYS A 38 -17.99 31.43 6.92
CA LYS A 38 -17.33 32.69 7.29
C LYS A 38 -18.09 33.91 6.79
N ARG A 39 -18.64 33.85 5.57
CA ARG A 39 -19.51 34.91 5.03
C ARG A 39 -20.78 35.04 5.86
N ASN A 40 -21.43 33.94 6.23
CA ASN A 40 -22.64 33.96 7.06
C ASN A 40 -22.36 34.56 8.45
N ILE A 41 -21.21 34.23 9.06
CA ILE A 41 -20.76 34.87 10.31
C ILE A 41 -20.69 36.39 10.15
N GLN A 42 -20.08 36.88 9.07
CA GLN A 42 -19.96 38.32 8.83
C GLN A 42 -21.31 39.02 8.58
N LEU A 43 -22.25 38.35 7.90
CA LEU A 43 -23.58 38.91 7.66
C LEU A 43 -24.38 38.98 8.96
N PHE A 44 -24.27 37.97 9.81
CA PHE A 44 -24.88 37.94 11.14
C PHE A 44 -24.32 39.05 12.04
N GLU A 45 -22.99 39.22 12.07
CA GLU A 45 -22.33 40.30 12.84
C GLU A 45 -22.75 41.70 12.38
N LYS A 46 -23.16 41.86 11.12
CA LYS A 46 -23.66 43.12 10.56
C LYS A 46 -25.17 43.33 10.75
N GLY A 47 -25.88 42.38 11.34
CA GLY A 47 -27.34 42.42 11.47
C GLY A 47 -28.09 42.29 10.15
N VAL A 48 -27.46 41.74 9.10
CA VAL A 48 -28.11 41.51 7.80
C VAL A 48 -28.97 40.24 7.83
N ILE A 49 -28.61 39.28 8.68
CA ILE A 49 -29.36 38.05 8.91
C ILE A 49 -29.54 37.86 10.42
N ASP A 50 -30.69 37.34 10.81
CA ASP A 50 -31.06 37.20 12.23
C ASP A 50 -30.58 35.89 12.86
N THR A 51 -30.14 34.93 12.04
CA THR A 51 -29.72 33.60 12.52
C THR A 51 -28.49 33.09 11.74
N MET A 52 -27.66 32.30 12.42
CA MET A 52 -26.54 31.59 11.80
C MET A 52 -26.95 30.17 11.40
N THR A 53 -26.27 29.63 10.39
CA THR A 53 -26.42 28.23 9.98
C THR A 53 -26.10 27.28 11.13
N LYS A 54 -27.05 26.41 11.48
CA LYS A 54 -26.89 25.38 12.50
C LYS A 54 -26.17 24.16 11.93
N ALA A 55 -25.32 23.51 12.71
CA ALA A 55 -24.65 22.29 12.31
C ALA A 55 -25.66 21.13 12.28
N ASP A 56 -25.85 20.50 11.12
CA ASP A 56 -26.89 19.49 10.91
C ASP A 56 -26.93 18.40 12.00
N HIS A 57 -25.81 17.69 12.19
CA HIS A 57 -25.71 16.60 13.19
C HIS A 57 -25.55 17.07 14.63
N TYR A 58 -24.95 18.24 14.87
CA TYR A 58 -24.53 18.69 16.21
C TYR A 58 -25.43 19.78 16.81
N ALA A 59 -26.46 20.22 16.09
CA ALA A 59 -27.39 21.22 16.60
C ALA A 59 -28.33 20.62 17.66
N SER A 60 -28.55 21.36 18.74
CA SER A 60 -29.63 21.04 19.68
C SER A 60 -30.98 21.13 18.97
N LYS A 61 -31.87 20.18 19.27
CA LYS A 61 -33.27 20.21 18.83
C LYS A 61 -34.14 21.16 19.69
N GLU A 62 -33.62 21.57 20.84
CA GLU A 62 -34.30 22.45 21.80
C GLU A 62 -33.94 23.91 21.57
N GLU A 63 -34.78 24.82 22.07
CA GLU A 63 -34.48 26.25 22.08
C GLU A 63 -33.27 26.52 22.98
N VAL A 64 -32.27 27.17 22.39
CA VAL A 64 -31.00 27.50 23.06
C VAL A 64 -31.12 28.90 23.62
N SER A 65 -30.72 29.11 24.88
CA SER A 65 -30.70 30.45 25.49
C SER A 65 -29.82 31.42 24.70
N SER A 66 -30.13 32.72 24.75
CA SER A 66 -29.39 33.75 24.02
C SER A 66 -27.89 33.79 24.36
N GLU A 67 -27.53 33.57 25.63
CA GLU A 67 -26.13 33.47 26.06
C GLU A 67 -25.41 32.27 25.43
N ARG A 68 -26.05 31.10 25.46
CA ARG A 68 -25.47 29.88 24.90
C ARG A 68 -25.33 29.97 23.37
N GLN A 69 -26.30 30.60 22.70
CA GLN A 69 -26.23 30.87 21.27
C GLN A 69 -25.04 31.79 20.93
N THR A 70 -24.79 32.82 21.75
CA THR A 70 -23.64 33.72 21.57
C THR A 70 -22.32 32.97 21.72
N GLN A 71 -22.19 32.15 22.77
CA GLN A 71 -21.00 31.31 22.99
C GLN A 71 -20.75 30.36 21.81
N MET A 72 -21.79 29.67 21.33
CA MET A 72 -21.70 28.76 20.18
C MET A 72 -21.20 29.49 18.92
N ASN A 73 -21.69 30.71 18.67
CA ASN A 73 -21.25 31.52 17.53
C ASN A 73 -19.77 31.91 17.66
N THR A 74 -19.31 32.31 18.85
CA THR A 74 -17.90 32.61 19.14
C THR A 74 -17.00 31.39 18.91
N GLU A 75 -17.39 30.23 19.43
CA GLU A 75 -16.65 28.99 19.24
C GLU A 75 -16.60 28.59 17.76
N LEU A 76 -17.69 28.72 17.02
CA LEU A 76 -17.74 28.38 15.60
C LEU A 76 -16.79 29.26 14.78
N LYS A 77 -16.72 30.57 15.09
CA LYS A 77 -15.76 31.50 14.49
C LYS A 77 -14.33 31.05 14.76
N ALA A 78 -14.00 30.71 16.00
CA ALA A 78 -12.67 30.22 16.37
C ALA A 78 -12.32 28.91 15.65
N ARG A 79 -13.27 27.98 15.51
CA ARG A 79 -13.08 26.70 14.79
C ARG A 79 -12.84 26.86 13.30
N ALA A 80 -13.43 27.89 12.67
CA ALA A 80 -13.27 28.20 11.25
C ALA A 80 -11.87 28.81 10.92
N VAL A 81 -11.16 29.31 11.93
CA VAL A 81 -9.77 29.77 11.78
C VAL A 81 -8.86 28.54 11.66
N GLY A 82 -7.91 28.58 10.71
CA GLY A 82 -6.95 27.50 10.51
C GLY A 82 -7.54 26.18 10.00
N TYR A 83 -8.78 26.17 9.48
CA TYR A 83 -9.44 24.95 9.03
C TYR A 83 -8.67 24.21 7.93
N LYS A 84 -7.96 24.94 7.06
CA LYS A 84 -7.16 24.35 5.97
C LYS A 84 -6.03 23.49 6.50
N GLN A 85 -5.35 23.94 7.56
CA GLN A 85 -4.28 23.17 8.21
C GLN A 85 -4.84 21.91 8.87
N LYS A 86 -5.99 22.00 9.55
CA LYS A 86 -6.66 20.83 10.14
C LYS A 86 -7.06 19.82 9.07
N LEU A 87 -7.71 20.31 8.00
CA LEU A 87 -8.11 19.49 6.87
C LEU A 87 -6.88 18.82 6.23
N ALA A 88 -5.81 19.55 5.97
CA ALA A 88 -4.57 19.00 5.42
C ALA A 88 -4.01 17.85 6.28
N LYS A 89 -3.98 18.01 7.61
CA LYS A 89 -3.54 16.95 8.53
C LYS A 89 -4.41 15.68 8.41
N TYR A 90 -5.74 15.83 8.42
CA TYR A 90 -6.66 14.69 8.34
C TYR A 90 -6.64 14.02 6.95
N THR A 91 -6.54 14.80 5.88
CA THR A 91 -6.40 14.28 4.52
C THR A 91 -5.13 13.45 4.40
N LEU A 92 -3.99 13.92 4.91
CA LEU A 92 -2.74 13.14 4.87
C LEU A 92 -2.82 11.86 5.70
N LEU A 93 -3.34 11.94 6.93
CA LEU A 93 -3.54 10.77 7.78
C LEU A 93 -4.37 9.70 7.08
N SER A 94 -5.53 10.09 6.54
CA SER A 94 -6.46 9.17 5.90
C SER A 94 -5.83 8.51 4.67
N ASN A 95 -5.23 9.31 3.78
CA ASN A 95 -4.58 8.79 2.57
C ASN A 95 -3.41 7.85 2.87
N PHE A 96 -2.62 8.15 3.91
CA PHE A 96 -1.53 7.26 4.34
C PHE A 96 -2.08 5.94 4.89
N SER A 97 -3.14 5.97 5.68
CA SER A 97 -3.79 4.76 6.19
C SER A 97 -4.44 3.92 5.09
N PHE A 98 -5.01 4.55 4.06
CA PHE A 98 -5.51 3.83 2.89
C PHE A 98 -4.37 3.17 2.11
N PHE A 99 -3.23 3.84 1.99
CA PHE A 99 -2.03 3.25 1.39
C PHE A 99 -1.54 2.02 2.17
N GLU A 100 -1.45 2.11 3.50
CA GLU A 100 -1.07 0.96 4.33
C GLU A 100 -2.06 -0.20 4.10
N SER A 101 -3.36 0.09 4.15
CA SER A 101 -4.42 -0.91 3.91
C SER A 101 -4.32 -1.54 2.52
N TYR A 102 -4.03 -0.74 1.49
CA TYR A 102 -3.82 -1.22 0.13
C TYR A 102 -2.69 -2.26 0.05
N ILE A 103 -1.54 -1.99 0.67
CA ILE A 103 -0.40 -2.93 0.65
C ILE A 103 -0.78 -4.26 1.30
N HIS A 104 -1.52 -4.24 2.42
CA HIS A 104 -2.02 -5.47 3.03
C HIS A 104 -3.01 -6.18 2.11
N ASP A 105 -4.03 -5.47 1.63
CA ASP A 105 -5.12 -6.02 0.84
C ASP A 105 -4.60 -6.64 -0.46
N VAL A 106 -3.66 -6.00 -1.16
CA VAL A 106 -3.13 -6.51 -2.44
C VAL A 106 -2.28 -7.76 -2.26
N ILE A 107 -1.56 -7.89 -1.14
CA ILE A 107 -0.78 -9.11 -0.84
C ILE A 107 -1.72 -10.25 -0.44
N TYR A 108 -2.80 -9.98 0.31
CA TYR A 108 -3.83 -10.98 0.57
C TYR A 108 -4.53 -11.43 -0.71
N GLU A 109 -4.89 -10.48 -1.58
CA GLU A 109 -5.48 -10.78 -2.89
C GLU A 109 -4.55 -11.66 -3.74
N PHE A 110 -3.24 -11.40 -3.70
CA PHE A 110 -2.23 -12.26 -4.32
C PHE A 110 -2.20 -13.67 -3.71
N ILE A 111 -2.22 -13.80 -2.39
CA ILE A 111 -2.21 -15.12 -1.73
C ILE A 111 -3.48 -15.90 -2.12
N ASP A 112 -4.63 -15.24 -2.11
CA ASP A 112 -5.93 -15.83 -2.43
C ASP A 112 -6.01 -16.24 -3.91
N SER A 113 -5.43 -15.45 -4.83
CA SER A 113 -5.37 -15.80 -6.25
C SER A 113 -4.58 -17.09 -6.53
N HIS A 114 -3.76 -17.55 -5.59
CA HIS A 114 -3.01 -18.81 -5.66
C HIS A 114 -3.66 -19.97 -4.89
N GLY A 115 -4.96 -19.86 -4.59
CA GLY A 115 -5.70 -20.87 -3.82
C GLY A 115 -5.56 -20.70 -2.30
N GLY A 116 -5.10 -19.53 -1.85
CA GLY A 116 -4.97 -19.18 -0.45
C GLY A 116 -3.70 -19.69 0.22
N LYS A 117 -3.56 -19.34 1.50
CA LYS A 117 -2.37 -19.59 2.34
C LYS A 117 -1.90 -21.05 2.31
N GLU A 118 -2.81 -21.99 2.52
CA GLU A 118 -2.47 -23.41 2.66
C GLU A 118 -2.03 -24.00 1.32
N GLN A 119 -2.75 -23.70 0.25
CA GLN A 119 -2.43 -24.17 -1.09
C GLN A 119 -1.09 -23.59 -1.56
N LEU A 120 -0.86 -22.29 -1.34
CA LEU A 120 0.41 -21.64 -1.72
C LEU A 120 1.61 -22.28 -1.00
N LEU A 121 1.48 -22.55 0.31
CA LEU A 121 2.50 -23.26 1.08
C LEU A 121 2.67 -24.72 0.65
N SER A 122 1.58 -25.41 0.33
CA SER A 122 1.61 -26.79 -0.15
C SER A 122 2.33 -26.89 -1.50
N ASN A 123 1.97 -26.02 -2.45
CA ASN A 123 2.61 -25.93 -3.77
C ASN A 123 4.12 -25.68 -3.63
N ALA A 124 4.52 -24.79 -2.72
CA ALA A 124 5.93 -24.52 -2.46
C ALA A 124 6.65 -25.74 -1.82
N LYS A 125 6.00 -26.43 -0.87
CA LYS A 125 6.54 -27.65 -0.22
C LYS A 125 6.66 -28.84 -1.15
N GLN A 126 5.64 -29.14 -1.97
CA GLN A 126 5.65 -30.24 -2.94
C GLN A 126 6.84 -30.09 -3.91
N LYS A 127 7.16 -28.85 -4.31
CA LYS A 127 8.34 -28.56 -5.13
C LYS A 127 9.68 -28.85 -4.43
N THR A 128 9.72 -29.02 -3.10
CA THR A 128 10.99 -29.10 -2.33
C THR A 128 11.48 -30.53 -2.04
N LEU A 129 10.60 -31.53 -1.99
CA LEU A 129 10.88 -32.83 -1.33
C LEU A 129 10.99 -34.06 -2.25
N GLU A 130 10.64 -33.96 -3.52
CA GLU A 130 10.62 -35.11 -4.43
C GLU A 130 11.86 -35.15 -5.31
N ASN A 131 13.01 -35.66 -4.84
CA ASN A 131 14.15 -35.96 -5.73
C ASN A 131 15.21 -36.87 -5.08
N ASP A 132 14.80 -38.07 -4.64
CA ASP A 132 15.74 -39.09 -4.16
C ASP A 132 16.23 -39.98 -5.33
N ASN A 133 16.97 -39.37 -6.26
CA ASN A 133 17.53 -40.03 -7.43
C ASN A 133 19.06 -40.13 -7.32
N ARG A 134 19.61 -41.34 -7.48
CA ARG A 134 21.06 -41.60 -7.47
C ARG A 134 21.84 -40.76 -8.49
N GLU A 135 21.22 -40.41 -9.61
CA GLU A 135 21.82 -39.57 -10.65
C GLU A 135 21.91 -38.10 -10.20
N ILE A 136 20.86 -37.58 -9.55
CA ILE A 136 20.84 -36.25 -8.94
C ILE A 136 21.94 -36.12 -7.88
N GLU A 137 22.11 -37.12 -7.00
CA GLU A 137 23.15 -37.06 -5.96
C GLU A 137 24.58 -37.06 -6.55
N LYS A 138 24.82 -37.78 -7.66
CA LYS A 138 26.11 -37.72 -8.38
C LYS A 138 26.38 -36.32 -8.92
N LEU A 139 25.38 -35.67 -9.51
CA LEU A 139 25.49 -34.30 -10.05
C LEU A 139 25.66 -33.27 -8.91
N ARG A 140 24.90 -33.40 -7.80
CA ARG A 140 25.06 -32.57 -6.59
C ARG A 140 26.47 -32.61 -6.05
N ARG A 141 27.08 -33.80 -5.94
CA ARG A 141 28.47 -33.95 -5.47
C ARG A 141 29.48 -33.19 -6.34
N LYS A 142 29.25 -33.12 -7.65
CA LYS A 142 30.10 -32.34 -8.58
C LYS A 142 30.02 -30.84 -8.29
N ILE A 143 28.81 -30.30 -8.08
CA ILE A 143 28.60 -28.86 -7.91
C ILE A 143 28.79 -28.34 -6.47
N ARG A 144 28.74 -29.20 -5.44
CA ARG A 144 28.95 -28.82 -4.03
C ARG A 144 30.31 -28.16 -3.74
N ARG A 145 31.31 -28.31 -4.61
CA ARG A 145 32.67 -27.78 -4.44
C ARG A 145 33.01 -26.70 -5.47
N ALA A 146 32.11 -25.75 -5.68
CA ALA A 146 32.26 -24.64 -6.63
C ALA A 146 33.57 -23.83 -6.47
N ASN A 147 34.17 -23.82 -5.27
CA ASN A 147 35.39 -23.06 -4.98
C ASN A 147 36.72 -23.79 -5.32
N LYS A 148 36.70 -24.99 -5.94
CA LYS A 148 37.92 -25.78 -6.24
C LYS A 148 38.06 -26.18 -7.72
N VAL A 149 37.72 -25.30 -8.66
CA VAL A 149 37.40 -25.73 -10.04
C VAL A 149 38.43 -25.34 -11.10
N ARG A 150 38.91 -26.34 -11.85
CA ARG A 150 39.75 -26.21 -13.06
C ARG A 150 38.98 -25.97 -14.37
N SER A 151 37.66 -26.23 -14.44
CA SER A 151 36.84 -26.00 -15.64
C SER A 151 35.38 -25.62 -15.30
N TYR A 152 35.04 -24.35 -15.55
CA TYR A 152 33.71 -23.76 -15.33
C TYR A 152 32.59 -24.44 -16.15
N GLN A 153 32.90 -24.85 -17.38
CA GLN A 153 31.93 -25.46 -18.29
C GLN A 153 31.33 -26.78 -17.76
N GLN A 154 32.10 -27.56 -17.00
CA GLN A 154 31.61 -28.81 -16.40
C GLN A 154 30.54 -28.55 -15.33
N TYR A 155 30.64 -27.42 -14.62
CA TYR A 155 29.67 -27.02 -13.60
C TYR A 155 28.39 -26.51 -14.25
N VAL A 156 28.49 -25.67 -15.30
CA VAL A 156 27.34 -25.24 -16.09
C VAL A 156 26.59 -26.44 -16.65
N SER A 157 27.30 -27.41 -17.23
CA SER A 157 26.68 -28.64 -17.75
C SER A 157 26.00 -29.47 -16.66
N ALA A 158 26.63 -29.61 -15.48
CA ALA A 158 26.05 -30.33 -14.36
C ALA A 158 24.80 -29.62 -13.80
N SER A 159 24.81 -28.29 -13.70
CA SER A 159 23.66 -27.48 -13.28
C SER A 159 22.50 -27.58 -14.28
N ASN A 160 22.77 -27.47 -15.59
CA ASN A 160 21.71 -27.61 -16.61
C ASN A 160 21.11 -29.03 -16.61
N LYS A 161 21.93 -30.06 -16.33
CA LYS A 161 21.42 -31.43 -16.18
C LYS A 161 20.59 -31.60 -14.92
N LEU A 162 20.96 -30.96 -13.82
CA LEU A 162 20.15 -30.95 -12.60
C LEU A 162 18.80 -30.28 -12.88
N ASP A 163 18.80 -29.12 -13.53
CA ASP A 163 17.57 -28.40 -13.91
C ASP A 163 16.68 -29.24 -14.82
N GLY A 164 17.26 -29.89 -15.85
CA GLY A 164 16.53 -30.81 -16.73
C GLY A 164 15.99 -32.08 -16.05
N LEU A 165 16.55 -32.47 -14.90
CA LEU A 165 16.04 -33.55 -14.05
C LEU A 165 15.00 -33.06 -13.02
N GLY A 166 14.59 -31.79 -13.09
CA GLY A 166 13.66 -31.18 -12.14
C GLY A 166 14.27 -30.94 -10.76
N TYR A 167 15.61 -30.95 -10.63
CA TYR A 167 16.27 -30.63 -9.37
C TYR A 167 16.04 -29.17 -9.01
N ARG A 168 15.48 -28.93 -7.83
CA ARG A 168 15.29 -27.58 -7.33
C ARG A 168 16.54 -27.07 -6.62
N PHE A 169 17.01 -25.91 -7.06
CA PHE A 169 18.19 -25.27 -6.48
C PHE A 169 17.86 -24.65 -5.12
N PRO A 170 18.86 -24.41 -4.24
CA PRO A 170 18.61 -23.83 -2.93
C PRO A 170 17.76 -22.56 -2.96
N SER A 171 17.93 -21.69 -3.97
CA SER A 171 17.11 -20.48 -4.17
C SER A 171 15.62 -20.79 -4.27
N GLU A 172 15.24 -21.84 -5.01
CA GLU A 172 13.86 -22.28 -5.13
C GLU A 172 13.39 -22.99 -3.85
N GLN A 173 14.26 -23.74 -3.18
CA GLN A 173 13.92 -24.39 -1.90
C GLN A 173 13.65 -23.37 -0.78
N PHE A 174 14.37 -22.24 -0.79
CA PHE A 174 14.13 -21.12 0.12
C PHE A 174 12.85 -20.34 -0.20
N SER A 175 12.23 -20.50 -1.37
CA SER A 175 10.97 -19.83 -1.70
C SER A 175 9.84 -20.21 -0.73
N THR A 176 9.78 -21.47 -0.29
CA THR A 176 8.82 -21.94 0.72
C THR A 176 8.99 -21.21 2.05
N TYR A 177 10.24 -20.98 2.47
CA TYR A 177 10.55 -20.21 3.67
C TYR A 177 10.14 -18.74 3.49
N GLY A 178 10.45 -18.14 2.33
CA GLY A 178 10.05 -16.78 1.98
C GLY A 178 8.54 -16.57 2.05
N ILE A 179 7.76 -17.46 1.43
CA ILE A 179 6.30 -17.44 1.46
C ILE A 179 5.78 -17.56 2.90
N LYS A 180 6.31 -18.51 3.69
CA LYS A 180 5.93 -18.67 5.10
C LYS A 180 6.19 -17.40 5.90
N MET A 181 7.36 -16.79 5.74
CA MET A 181 7.73 -15.56 6.43
C MET A 181 6.90 -14.36 5.99
N LEU A 182 6.60 -14.25 4.71
CA LEU A 182 5.69 -13.23 4.19
C LEU A 182 4.33 -13.32 4.90
N ILE A 183 3.73 -14.50 4.94
CA ILE A 183 2.43 -14.70 5.57
C ILE A 183 2.46 -14.41 7.07
N GLU A 184 3.50 -14.84 7.79
CA GLU A 184 3.62 -14.60 9.23
C GLU A 184 3.86 -13.13 9.57
N ARG A 185 4.56 -12.39 8.70
CA ARG A 185 4.83 -10.97 8.91
C ARG A 185 3.71 -10.06 8.43
N LEU A 186 2.91 -10.50 7.47
CA LEU A 186 1.90 -9.66 6.82
C LEU A 186 0.90 -9.05 7.81
N SER A 187 0.52 -9.76 8.87
CA SER A 187 -0.40 -9.21 9.88
C SER A 187 0.19 -8.10 10.75
N ASN A 188 1.52 -8.01 10.82
CA ASN A 188 2.24 -7.07 11.69
C ASN A 188 3.18 -6.15 10.90
N LEU A 189 3.00 -6.06 9.58
CA LEU A 189 3.83 -5.23 8.72
C LEU A 189 3.73 -3.77 9.14
N ARG A 190 4.87 -3.16 9.48
CA ARG A 190 4.93 -1.74 9.83
C ARG A 190 5.18 -0.92 8.58
N SER A 191 4.66 0.30 8.52
CA SER A 191 4.92 1.20 7.36
C SER A 191 6.40 1.44 7.07
N VAL A 192 7.27 1.38 8.08
CA VAL A 192 8.72 1.49 7.86
C VAL A 192 9.30 0.34 7.04
N GLU A 193 8.69 -0.84 7.08
CA GLU A 193 9.15 -2.06 6.41
C GLU A 193 8.57 -2.20 5.00
N ILE A 194 7.62 -1.33 4.60
CA ILE A 194 6.95 -1.44 3.29
C ILE A 194 7.95 -1.33 2.12
N PRO A 195 8.87 -0.35 2.08
CA PRO A 195 9.83 -0.27 0.97
C PRO A 195 10.69 -1.53 0.86
N ASP A 196 11.23 -2.03 1.98
CA ASP A 196 12.05 -3.25 2.01
C ASP A 196 11.24 -4.47 1.54
N LEU A 197 9.98 -4.60 1.96
CA LEU A 197 9.10 -5.67 1.50
C LEU A 197 8.88 -5.62 -0.01
N LEU A 198 8.63 -4.43 -0.56
CA LEU A 198 8.39 -4.26 -1.99
C LEU A 198 9.66 -4.51 -2.81
N SER A 199 10.79 -3.95 -2.40
CA SER A 199 12.08 -4.11 -3.08
C SER A 199 12.64 -5.52 -2.95
N ASP A 200 12.80 -6.03 -1.72
CA ASP A 200 13.46 -7.31 -1.49
C ASP A 200 12.51 -8.49 -1.63
N GLY A 201 11.26 -8.33 -1.19
CA GLY A 201 10.25 -9.39 -1.22
C GLY A 201 9.61 -9.58 -2.60
N PHE A 202 9.24 -8.48 -3.26
CA PHE A 202 8.58 -8.51 -4.57
C PHE A 202 9.50 -8.12 -5.72
N SER A 203 10.78 -7.82 -5.47
CA SER A 203 11.71 -7.37 -6.53
C SER A 203 11.20 -6.15 -7.29
N LEU A 204 10.47 -5.26 -6.60
CA LEU A 204 10.02 -4.00 -7.17
C LEU A 204 11.19 -3.02 -7.21
N ASP A 205 11.51 -2.50 -8.38
CA ASP A 205 12.53 -1.47 -8.51
C ASP A 205 12.02 -0.15 -7.92
N LEU A 206 12.46 0.19 -6.72
CA LEU A 206 12.21 1.47 -6.06
C LEU A 206 13.50 2.28 -6.04
N THR A 207 13.44 3.52 -6.54
CA THR A 207 14.56 4.45 -6.50
C THR A 207 14.79 4.95 -5.08
N ASP A 208 16.03 5.31 -4.74
CA ASP A 208 16.37 5.91 -3.45
C ASP A 208 15.52 7.16 -3.14
N GLN A 209 15.16 7.91 -4.20
CA GLN A 209 14.29 9.07 -4.09
C GLN A 209 12.85 8.68 -3.68
N GLU A 210 12.26 7.66 -4.30
CA GLU A 210 10.93 7.17 -3.93
C GLU A 210 10.89 6.68 -2.48
N ILE A 211 11.95 5.98 -2.02
CA ILE A 211 12.08 5.49 -0.64
C ILE A 211 12.21 6.67 0.34
N SER A 212 13.09 7.63 0.01
CA SER A 212 13.30 8.84 0.79
C SER A 212 12.01 9.66 0.92
N ASP A 213 11.31 9.88 -0.19
CA ASP A 213 10.04 10.61 -0.20
C ASP A 213 8.97 9.88 0.62
N PHE A 214 8.86 8.56 0.49
CA PHE A 214 7.94 7.74 1.27
C PHE A 214 8.21 7.89 2.78
N HIS A 215 9.47 7.76 3.21
CA HIS A 215 9.84 7.95 4.61
C HIS A 215 9.59 9.39 5.09
N GLY A 216 9.88 10.40 4.28
CA GLY A 216 9.55 11.78 4.59
C GLY A 216 8.04 12.01 4.79
N ILE A 217 7.19 11.36 3.99
CA ILE A 217 5.73 11.42 4.16
C ILE A 217 5.31 10.69 5.44
N ARG A 218 5.84 9.50 5.70
CA ARG A 218 5.58 8.72 6.92
C ARG A 218 5.96 9.50 8.18
N ASP A 219 7.10 10.17 8.18
CA ASP A 219 7.56 10.92 9.34
C ASP A 219 6.65 12.13 9.63
N ILE A 220 6.16 12.79 8.58
CA ILE A 220 5.13 13.83 8.72
C ILE A 220 3.83 13.23 9.28
N ARG A 221 3.40 12.06 8.78
CA ARG A 221 2.23 11.34 9.32
C ARG A 221 2.39 11.06 10.80
N ASN A 222 3.55 10.54 11.21
CA ASN A 222 3.84 10.19 12.60
C ASN A 222 3.81 11.43 13.50
N LYS A 223 4.43 12.53 13.08
CA LYS A 223 4.34 13.83 13.77
C LYS A 223 2.88 14.26 13.97
N ILE A 224 2.06 14.19 12.92
CA ILE A 224 0.64 14.53 13.03
C ILE A 224 -0.08 13.60 14.02
N ALA A 225 0.17 12.30 13.95
CA ALA A 225 -0.46 11.30 14.83
C ALA A 225 -0.06 11.48 16.30
N HIS A 226 1.17 11.93 16.58
CA HIS A 226 1.65 12.23 17.93
C HIS A 226 1.25 13.63 18.43
N GLY A 227 0.58 14.43 17.60
CA GLY A 227 0.15 15.78 17.96
C GLY A 227 1.24 16.84 17.82
N ASP A 228 2.36 16.52 17.18
CA ASP A 228 3.46 17.45 16.97
C ASP A 228 3.05 18.60 16.01
N PRO A 229 3.65 19.78 16.18
CA PRO A 229 3.45 20.88 15.25
C PRO A 229 4.04 20.52 13.88
N VAL A 230 3.20 20.67 12.85
CA VAL A 230 3.56 20.43 11.45
C VAL A 230 2.99 21.56 10.62
N GLU A 231 3.84 22.24 9.86
CA GLU A 231 3.42 23.16 8.81
C GLU A 231 3.09 22.36 7.55
N LEU A 232 1.80 22.25 7.26
CA LEU A 232 1.29 21.49 6.13
C LEU A 232 0.03 22.17 5.58
N ASP A 233 0.05 22.46 4.29
CA ASP A 233 -1.08 22.99 3.55
C ASP A 233 -1.67 21.93 2.60
N LEU A 234 -2.85 22.22 2.06
CA LEU A 234 -3.55 21.27 1.18
C LEU A 234 -2.78 20.97 -0.10
N ARG A 235 -1.98 21.93 -0.60
CA ARG A 235 -1.13 21.72 -1.78
C ARG A 235 0.00 20.75 -1.47
N GLY A 236 0.66 20.91 -0.33
CA GLY A 236 1.69 19.99 0.17
C GLY A 236 1.14 18.59 0.37
N VAL A 237 -0.09 18.46 0.89
CA VAL A 237 -0.75 17.15 0.99
C VAL A 237 -1.03 16.55 -0.37
N ALA A 238 -1.60 17.31 -1.31
CA ALA A 238 -1.88 16.84 -2.65
C ALA A 238 -0.60 16.32 -3.32
N ASN A 239 0.50 17.07 -3.26
CA ASN A 239 1.79 16.65 -3.80
C ASN A 239 2.30 15.34 -3.17
N LYS A 240 2.20 15.20 -1.84
CA LYS A 240 2.57 13.96 -1.15
C LYS A 240 1.69 12.77 -1.53
N CYS A 241 0.39 13.00 -1.72
CA CYS A 241 -0.54 11.97 -2.18
C CYS A 241 -0.27 11.57 -3.64
N LEU A 242 0.22 12.48 -4.49
CA LEU A 242 0.67 12.14 -5.84
C LEU A 242 1.86 11.17 -5.80
N ILE A 243 2.82 11.39 -4.91
CA ILE A 243 3.97 10.47 -4.74
C ILE A 243 3.48 9.08 -4.33
N ILE A 244 2.63 9.00 -3.30
CA ILE A 244 2.02 7.73 -2.86
C ILE A 244 1.28 7.06 -4.01
N ARG A 245 0.50 7.81 -4.79
CA ARG A 245 -0.24 7.28 -5.94
C ARG A 245 0.68 6.66 -6.99
N GLU A 246 1.80 7.31 -7.31
CA GLU A 246 2.73 6.73 -8.29
C GLU A 246 3.38 5.45 -7.76
N ILE A 247 3.71 5.37 -6.47
CA ILE A 247 4.16 4.12 -5.83
C ILE A 247 3.06 3.05 -5.92
N VAL A 248 1.81 3.37 -5.57
CA VAL A 248 0.69 2.42 -5.61
C VAL A 248 0.47 1.86 -7.02
N LYS A 249 0.46 2.72 -8.04
CA LYS A 249 0.36 2.29 -9.44
C LYS A 249 1.51 1.38 -9.82
N LYS A 250 2.74 1.71 -9.41
CA LYS A 250 3.93 0.90 -9.69
C LYS A 250 3.81 -0.50 -9.08
N VAL A 251 3.38 -0.56 -7.81
CA VAL A 251 3.12 -1.81 -7.09
C VAL A 251 2.05 -2.63 -7.80
N ASP A 252 0.87 -2.05 -8.06
CA ASP A 252 -0.26 -2.74 -8.70
C ASP A 252 0.15 -3.37 -10.05
N GLN A 253 0.79 -2.56 -10.91
CA GLN A 253 1.22 -3.00 -12.24
C GLN A 253 2.33 -4.05 -12.21
N HIS A 254 3.22 -3.97 -11.21
CA HIS A 254 4.29 -4.95 -11.02
C HIS A 254 3.74 -6.29 -10.54
N LEU A 255 2.88 -6.27 -9.51
CA LEU A 255 2.26 -7.48 -8.98
C LEU A 255 1.41 -8.16 -10.05
N LEU A 256 0.58 -7.41 -10.78
CA LEU A 256 -0.24 -7.98 -11.85
C LEU A 256 0.59 -8.65 -12.95
N ARG A 257 1.76 -8.08 -13.25
CA ARG A 257 2.62 -8.58 -14.33
C ARG A 257 3.37 -9.85 -13.96
N TYR A 258 3.80 -9.99 -12.71
CA TYR A 258 4.75 -11.04 -12.33
C TYR A 258 4.20 -12.02 -11.30
N PHE A 259 3.23 -11.60 -10.49
CA PHE A 259 2.75 -12.37 -9.34
C PHE A 259 1.32 -12.87 -9.54
N PHE A 260 0.40 -12.12 -10.15
CA PHE A 260 -0.97 -12.59 -10.43
C PHE A 260 -1.03 -13.47 -11.69
N ILE A 261 -0.26 -14.55 -11.70
CA ILE A 261 -0.23 -15.54 -12.79
C ILE A 261 -0.62 -16.90 -12.22
N SER A 262 -1.70 -17.48 -12.74
CA SER A 262 -2.13 -18.82 -12.34
C SER A 262 -1.09 -19.88 -12.71
N GLU A 263 -0.61 -20.62 -11.71
CA GLU A 263 0.21 -21.82 -11.92
C GLU A 263 -0.61 -23.06 -12.29
N THR A 264 -1.94 -22.97 -12.28
CA THR A 264 -2.88 -24.09 -12.48
C THR A 264 -3.03 -24.53 -13.94
N PHE A 265 -2.59 -23.71 -14.90
CA PHE A 265 -2.57 -24.04 -16.33
C PHE A 265 -1.14 -24.12 -16.87
N PRO A 266 -0.30 -25.06 -16.39
CA PRO A 266 1.06 -25.21 -16.91
C PRO A 266 1.00 -25.61 -18.38
N LYS A 267 2.00 -25.18 -19.16
CA LYS A 267 2.15 -25.53 -20.59
C LYS A 267 2.01 -27.04 -20.77
N GLY A 268 0.93 -27.48 -21.43
CA GLY A 268 0.62 -28.89 -21.67
C GLY A 268 -0.65 -29.41 -20.99
N ALA A 269 -1.36 -28.60 -20.21
CA ALA A 269 -2.68 -28.99 -19.71
C ALA A 269 -3.68 -29.13 -20.88
N GLU A 270 -4.08 -30.37 -21.20
CA GLU A 270 -5.23 -30.62 -22.07
C GLU A 270 -6.49 -30.08 -21.39
N LYS A 271 -7.36 -29.43 -22.16
CA LYS A 271 -8.70 -29.05 -21.69
C LYS A 271 -9.42 -30.34 -21.28
N ILE A 272 -9.76 -30.45 -20.00
CA ILE A 272 -10.75 -31.41 -19.53
C ILE A 272 -12.11 -31.03 -20.15
#